data_AF-A0A524DF92-F1
#
_entry.id   AF-A0A524DF92-F1
#
_cell.length_a   1.000
_cell.length_b   1.000
_cell.length_c   1.000
_cell.angle_alpha   90.00
_cell.angle_beta   90.00
_cell.angle_gamma   90.00
#
_symmetry.space_group_name_H-M   'P 1'
#
loop_
_entity.id
_entity.type
_entity.pdbx_description
1 polymer ?
#
loop_
_entity_poly.entity_id
_entity_poly.type
_entity_poly.pdbx_seq_one_letter_code
_entity_poly.pdbx_strand_id
1 'polypeptide(L)'
;MSKLVGKWGTIQIPSRNLEKLIEFSIEPDQIHKQKIVENLFENLSVSFEWLINHTVRAKKMAIQSIKIAYKERQQGSIAWVQHLGWAFHFITDWATPHHSPSSKSNPIPAMVGFGALFGGILGGLSTSSKKEKKERKNYFKEIIKGSLIGAGVMGTAGTVKLSKNHNKFEDICDERWQTLTFDTISPIFKEKKINLNLSQDWNTQLSEFQKLMKDLRNYANNLPSDWIDTCDQKEFIEYMIKIAIVMDFAAQMIMK
;
A
#
# COMPACT_ATOMS: atom_id res chain seq x y z
N MET A 1 13.50 -4.37 -5.30
CA MET A 1 12.65 -4.87 -6.41
C MET A 1 13.05 -4.39 -7.80
N SER A 2 13.22 -3.09 -8.04
CA SER A 2 13.49 -2.51 -9.37
C SER A 2 14.66 -3.18 -10.12
N LYS A 3 15.74 -3.53 -9.40
CA LYS A 3 16.88 -4.28 -9.92
C LYS A 3 16.52 -5.68 -10.44
N LEU A 4 15.64 -6.40 -9.73
CA LEU A 4 15.18 -7.73 -10.15
C LEU A 4 14.44 -7.63 -11.50
N VAL A 5 13.48 -6.72 -11.57
CA VAL A 5 12.62 -6.55 -12.75
C VAL A 5 13.44 -6.02 -13.93
N GLY A 6 14.22 -4.96 -13.74
CA GLY A 6 14.97 -4.37 -14.85
C GLY A 6 16.06 -5.27 -15.44
N LYS A 7 16.64 -6.18 -14.65
CA LYS A 7 17.70 -7.08 -15.13
C LYS A 7 17.19 -8.43 -15.63
N TRP A 8 16.14 -9.00 -15.02
CA TRP A 8 15.66 -10.34 -15.34
C TRP A 8 14.20 -10.41 -15.82
N GLY A 9 13.56 -9.25 -15.97
CA GLY A 9 12.21 -9.11 -16.50
C GLY A 9 12.08 -9.53 -17.96
N THR A 10 10.89 -9.38 -18.51
CA THR A 10 10.58 -9.69 -19.91
C THR A 10 11.28 -8.71 -20.84
N ILE A 11 11.34 -7.43 -20.44
CA ILE A 11 12.11 -6.41 -21.15
C ILE A 11 13.26 -5.96 -20.26
N GLN A 12 14.48 -6.12 -20.76
CA GLN A 12 15.67 -5.70 -20.03
C GLN A 12 15.87 -4.19 -20.14
N ILE A 13 16.09 -3.55 -19.01
CA ILE A 13 16.36 -2.12 -18.92
C ILE A 13 17.88 -1.94 -19.01
N PRO A 14 18.39 -1.09 -19.92
CA PRO A 14 19.83 -0.84 -20.03
C PRO A 14 20.44 -0.43 -18.68
N SER A 15 21.64 -0.91 -18.35
CA SER A 15 22.26 -0.72 -17.03
C SER A 15 22.28 0.75 -16.57
N ARG A 16 22.61 1.68 -17.46
CA ARG A 16 22.61 3.13 -17.18
C ARG A 16 21.24 3.70 -16.78
N ASN A 17 20.16 3.08 -17.26
CA ASN A 17 18.79 3.45 -16.91
C ASN A 17 18.31 2.68 -15.68
N LEU A 18 18.84 1.48 -15.43
CA LEU A 18 18.50 0.66 -14.28
C LEU A 18 18.93 1.30 -12.95
N GLU A 19 20.11 1.92 -12.92
CA GLU A 19 20.57 2.67 -11.74
C GLU A 19 19.61 3.83 -11.42
N LYS A 20 19.30 4.65 -12.43
CA LYS A 20 18.31 5.73 -12.30
C LYS A 20 16.93 5.22 -11.90
N LEU A 21 16.48 4.09 -12.44
CA LEU A 21 15.20 3.50 -12.09
C LEU A 21 15.13 3.15 -10.60
N ILE A 22 16.22 2.62 -10.04
CA ILE A 22 16.31 2.29 -8.61
C ILE A 22 16.19 3.57 -7.78
N GLU A 23 16.94 4.61 -8.13
CA GLU A 23 16.89 5.92 -7.47
C GLU A 23 15.48 6.54 -7.54
N PHE A 24 14.87 6.56 -8.72
CA PHE A 24 13.52 7.11 -8.89
C PHE A 24 12.45 6.28 -8.19
N SER A 25 12.67 4.98 -7.95
CA SER A 25 11.72 4.15 -7.21
C SER A 25 11.65 4.44 -5.70
N ILE A 26 12.55 5.28 -5.17
CA ILE A 26 12.51 5.74 -3.77
C ILE A 26 12.26 7.25 -3.66
N GLU A 27 12.29 7.98 -4.78
CA GLU A 27 12.10 9.43 -4.82
C GLU A 27 10.74 9.89 -4.25
N PRO A 28 9.59 9.22 -4.51
CA PRO A 28 8.31 9.68 -3.98
C PRO A 28 8.27 9.77 -2.44
N ASP A 29 8.93 8.85 -1.73
CA ASP A 29 9.05 8.91 -0.27
C ASP A 29 9.87 10.10 0.19
N GLN A 30 10.95 10.43 -0.52
CA GLN A 30 11.79 11.58 -0.19
C GLN A 30 11.00 12.89 -0.33
N ILE A 31 10.24 13.03 -1.41
CA ILE A 31 9.34 14.17 -1.63
C ILE A 31 8.26 14.23 -0.55
N HIS A 32 7.70 13.08 -0.15
CA HIS A 32 6.64 13.05 0.86
C HIS A 32 7.17 13.37 2.26
N LYS A 33 8.34 12.84 2.63
CA LYS A 33 9.02 13.13 3.91
C LYS A 33 9.32 14.62 4.06
N GLN A 34 9.82 15.28 3.01
CA GLN A 34 10.04 16.74 3.02
C GLN A 34 8.75 17.50 3.33
N LYS A 35 7.64 17.16 2.64
CA LYS A 35 6.32 17.80 2.86
C LYS A 35 5.70 17.52 4.24
N ILE A 36 5.99 16.37 4.85
CA ILE A 36 5.52 16.03 6.20
C ILE A 36 6.31 16.81 7.25
N VAL A 37 7.64 16.92 7.09
CA VAL A 37 8.50 17.72 7.98
C VAL A 37 8.06 19.18 8.00
N GLU A 38 7.64 19.71 6.85
CA GLU A 38 7.11 21.07 6.74
C GLU A 38 5.74 21.26 7.44
N ASN A 39 4.95 20.21 7.65
CA ASN A 39 3.56 20.27 8.14
C ASN A 39 3.27 19.36 9.36
N LEU A 40 4.28 19.14 10.23
CA LEU A 40 4.27 18.12 11.27
C LEU A 40 3.07 18.19 12.25
N PHE A 41 2.56 19.39 12.55
CA PHE A 41 1.45 19.59 13.49
C PHE A 41 0.06 19.33 12.90
N GLU A 42 -0.12 19.46 11.58
CA GLU A 42 -1.39 19.14 10.90
C GLU A 42 -1.56 17.63 10.64
N ASN A 43 -0.45 16.89 10.61
CA ASN A 43 -0.42 15.46 10.27
C ASN A 43 -0.74 14.50 11.44
N LEU A 44 -0.92 15.01 12.67
CA LEU A 44 -1.27 14.19 13.83
C LEU A 44 -2.72 13.66 13.77
N SER A 45 -3.57 14.23 12.92
CA SER A 45 -4.88 13.69 12.58
C SER A 45 -4.81 12.84 11.30
N VAL A 46 -4.11 11.71 11.35
CA VAL A 46 -4.23 10.70 10.28
C VAL A 46 -5.64 10.12 10.35
N SER A 47 -6.54 10.66 9.53
CA SER A 47 -7.92 10.22 9.46
C SER A 47 -8.02 8.87 8.75
N PHE A 48 -9.11 8.13 8.99
CA PHE A 48 -9.44 6.91 8.23
C PHE A 48 -9.50 7.18 6.72
N GLU A 49 -9.88 8.40 6.36
CA GLU A 49 -9.84 8.92 5.00
C GLU A 49 -8.41 8.96 4.44
N TRP A 50 -7.38 9.31 5.22
CA TRP A 50 -5.99 9.24 4.77
C TRP A 50 -5.59 7.83 4.34
N LEU A 51 -6.03 6.78 5.05
CA LEU A 51 -5.71 5.38 4.72
C LEU A 51 -6.41 4.89 3.45
N ILE A 52 -7.72 5.13 3.35
CA ILE A 52 -8.48 4.82 2.12
C ILE A 52 -7.87 5.57 0.94
N ASN A 53 -7.58 6.86 1.15
CA ASN A 53 -6.99 7.71 0.12
C ASN A 53 -5.59 7.25 -0.24
N HIS A 54 -4.77 6.80 0.70
CA HIS A 54 -3.42 6.31 0.41
C HIS A 54 -3.46 5.09 -0.51
N THR A 55 -4.26 4.06 -0.18
CA THR A 55 -4.42 2.89 -1.04
C THR A 55 -4.95 3.27 -2.42
N VAL A 56 -6.08 3.99 -2.50
CA VAL A 56 -6.68 4.39 -3.79
C VAL A 56 -5.73 5.28 -4.60
N ARG A 57 -4.97 6.15 -3.93
CA ARG A 57 -3.97 7.03 -4.55
C ARG A 57 -2.83 6.22 -5.11
N ALA A 58 -2.28 5.23 -4.40
CA ALA A 58 -1.20 4.39 -4.92
C ALA A 58 -1.59 3.75 -6.27
N LYS A 59 -2.76 3.11 -6.38
CA LYS A 59 -3.22 2.57 -7.67
C LYS A 59 -3.38 3.65 -8.76
N LYS A 60 -3.99 4.79 -8.43
CA LYS A 60 -4.17 5.90 -9.40
C LYS A 60 -2.82 6.44 -9.88
N MET A 61 -1.89 6.65 -8.96
CA MET A 61 -0.56 7.17 -9.23
C MET A 61 0.27 6.17 -10.04
N ALA A 62 0.19 4.86 -9.75
CA ALA A 62 0.83 3.83 -10.58
C ALA A 62 0.35 3.89 -12.04
N ILE A 63 -0.97 3.96 -12.26
CA ILE A 63 -1.57 4.07 -13.60
C ILE A 63 -1.15 5.37 -14.30
N GLN A 64 -1.17 6.49 -13.57
CA GLN A 64 -0.79 7.79 -14.12
C GLN A 64 0.69 7.79 -14.54
N SER A 65 1.58 7.31 -13.66
CA SER A 65 3.00 7.18 -13.95
C SER A 65 3.25 6.29 -15.16
N ILE A 66 2.54 5.16 -15.30
CA ILE A 66 2.64 4.29 -16.48
C ILE A 66 2.19 5.01 -17.76
N LYS A 67 1.08 5.74 -17.72
CA LYS A 67 0.59 6.53 -18.86
C LYS A 67 1.59 7.60 -19.31
N ILE A 68 2.20 8.31 -18.35
CA ILE A 68 3.17 9.35 -18.66
C ILE A 68 4.45 8.70 -19.20
N ALA A 69 4.97 7.66 -18.54
CA ALA A 69 6.14 6.92 -19.00
C ALA A 69 5.98 6.39 -20.44
N TYR A 70 4.83 5.83 -20.77
CA TYR A 70 4.54 5.38 -22.13
C TYR A 70 4.62 6.51 -23.15
N LYS A 71 4.00 7.67 -22.87
CA LYS A 71 4.05 8.85 -23.75
C LYS A 71 5.48 9.37 -23.93
N GLU A 72 6.21 9.55 -22.83
CA GLU A 72 7.61 9.99 -22.84
C GLU A 72 8.48 9.02 -23.66
N ARG A 73 8.24 7.71 -23.53
CA ARG A 73 8.97 6.68 -24.27
C ARG A 73 8.73 6.76 -25.77
N GLN A 74 7.48 6.96 -26.19
CA GLN A 74 7.09 7.15 -27.60
C GLN A 74 7.73 8.42 -28.20
N GLN A 75 7.96 9.44 -27.38
CA GLN A 75 8.64 10.68 -27.77
C GLN A 75 10.17 10.58 -27.72
N GLY A 76 10.73 9.45 -27.30
CA GLY A 76 12.18 9.26 -27.15
C GLY A 76 12.80 9.96 -25.94
N SER A 77 11.99 10.53 -25.03
CA SER A 77 12.45 11.22 -23.82
C SER A 77 12.93 10.24 -22.76
N ILE A 78 14.06 10.49 -22.09
CA ILE A 78 14.56 9.61 -21.02
C ILE A 78 13.73 9.69 -19.73
N ALA A 79 12.83 10.67 -19.61
CA ALA A 79 11.99 10.88 -18.43
C ALA A 79 11.05 9.69 -18.16
N TRP A 80 10.81 8.81 -19.15
CA TRP A 80 10.06 7.57 -18.92
C TRP A 80 10.66 6.70 -17.81
N VAL A 81 11.98 6.75 -17.59
CA VAL A 81 12.67 5.98 -16.55
C VAL A 81 12.23 6.46 -15.16
N GLN A 82 12.09 7.77 -14.97
CA GLN A 82 11.62 8.36 -13.71
C GLN A 82 10.19 7.91 -13.41
N HIS A 83 9.30 8.06 -14.39
CA HIS A 83 7.92 7.67 -14.20
C HIS A 83 7.72 6.14 -14.09
N LEU A 84 8.56 5.32 -14.72
CA LEU A 84 8.59 3.88 -14.44
C LEU A 84 9.03 3.61 -12.98
N GLY A 85 10.03 4.33 -12.48
CA GLY A 85 10.47 4.24 -11.09
C GLY A 85 9.34 4.59 -10.10
N TRP A 86 8.63 5.67 -10.36
CA TRP A 86 7.45 6.06 -9.57
C TRP A 86 6.33 5.02 -9.68
N ALA A 87 6.08 4.45 -10.87
CA ALA A 87 5.12 3.37 -11.02
C ALA A 87 5.49 2.17 -10.15
N PHE A 88 6.77 1.80 -10.09
CA PHE A 88 7.26 0.72 -9.24
C PHE A 88 7.00 1.03 -7.76
N HIS A 89 7.35 2.23 -7.29
CA HIS A 89 7.06 2.69 -5.93
C HIS A 89 5.57 2.52 -5.57
N PHE A 90 4.68 3.03 -6.41
CA PHE A 90 3.24 2.96 -6.12
C PHE A 90 2.66 1.54 -6.26
N ILE A 91 3.28 0.65 -7.04
CA ILE A 91 2.91 -0.77 -7.06
C ILE A 91 3.31 -1.45 -5.74
N THR A 92 4.48 -1.13 -5.18
CA THR A 92 4.89 -1.61 -3.85
C THR A 92 3.99 -1.08 -2.75
N ASP A 93 3.68 0.22 -2.72
CA ASP A 93 2.73 0.80 -1.76
C ASP A 93 1.36 0.12 -1.82
N TRP A 94 0.91 -0.15 -3.04
CA TRP A 94 -0.34 -0.85 -3.28
C TRP A 94 -0.31 -2.30 -2.79
N ALA A 95 0.85 -2.93 -2.69
CA ALA A 95 1.04 -4.27 -2.15
C ALA A 95 1.23 -4.27 -0.62
N THR A 96 1.63 -3.17 0.00
CA THR A 96 1.83 -3.08 1.45
C THR A 96 0.52 -3.36 2.20
N PRO A 97 0.45 -4.37 3.08
CA PRO A 97 -0.76 -4.72 3.83
C PRO A 97 -1.31 -3.58 4.67
N HIS A 98 -0.43 -2.85 5.36
CA HIS A 98 -0.76 -1.79 6.30
C HIS A 98 -1.45 -0.56 5.67
N HIS A 99 -1.22 -0.30 4.38
CA HIS A 99 -1.84 0.82 3.66
C HIS A 99 -3.36 0.65 3.47
N SER A 100 -3.88 -0.58 3.54
CA SER A 100 -5.28 -0.90 3.21
C SER A 100 -6.15 -1.06 4.46
N PRO A 101 -7.28 -0.36 4.57
CA PRO A 101 -8.22 -0.52 5.68
C PRO A 101 -8.97 -1.87 5.64
N SER A 102 -8.95 -2.56 4.50
CA SER A 102 -9.52 -3.91 4.38
C SER A 102 -8.52 -5.01 4.72
N SER A 103 -7.27 -4.65 5.01
CA SER A 103 -6.24 -5.62 5.40
C SER A 103 -6.37 -6.00 6.87
N LYS A 104 -6.14 -7.28 7.18
CA LYS A 104 -6.03 -7.76 8.56
C LYS A 104 -4.86 -7.13 9.32
N SER A 105 -3.86 -6.63 8.59
CA SER A 105 -2.70 -5.93 9.18
C SER A 105 -3.03 -4.50 9.61
N ASN A 106 -4.20 -3.96 9.24
CA ASN A 106 -4.61 -2.62 9.62
C ASN A 106 -5.48 -2.68 10.90
N PRO A 107 -5.00 -2.21 12.06
CA PRO A 107 -5.74 -2.32 13.31
C PRO A 107 -6.84 -1.26 13.45
N ILE A 108 -6.86 -0.21 12.63
CA ILE A 108 -7.72 0.95 12.84
C ILE A 108 -9.22 0.60 12.79
N PRO A 109 -9.74 -0.10 11.75
CA PRO A 109 -11.17 -0.41 11.70
C PRO A 109 -11.65 -1.17 12.95
N ALA A 110 -10.88 -2.15 13.40
CA ALA A 110 -11.21 -2.95 14.57
C ALA A 110 -11.15 -2.13 15.87
N MET A 111 -10.13 -1.29 16.03
CA MET A 111 -9.97 -0.44 17.21
C MET A 111 -11.05 0.64 17.28
N VAL A 112 -11.39 1.29 16.16
CA VAL A 112 -12.49 2.26 16.07
C VAL A 112 -13.82 1.60 16.42
N GLY A 113 -14.11 0.42 15.85
CA GLY A 113 -15.32 -0.33 16.16
C GLY A 113 -15.44 -0.71 17.63
N PHE A 114 -14.35 -1.21 18.22
CA PHE A 114 -14.29 -1.52 19.65
C PHE A 114 -14.50 -0.27 20.52
N GLY A 115 -13.83 0.82 20.18
CA GLY A 115 -13.97 2.10 20.87
C GLY A 115 -15.40 2.65 20.82
N ALA A 116 -16.04 2.59 19.65
CA ALA A 116 -17.42 3.02 19.48
C ALA A 116 -18.39 2.22 20.37
N LEU A 117 -18.20 0.91 20.43
CA LEU A 117 -19.01 0.02 21.25
C LEU A 117 -18.81 0.31 22.75
N PHE A 118 -17.56 0.30 23.21
CA PHE A 118 -17.21 0.50 24.61
C PHE A 118 -17.62 1.89 25.11
N GLY A 119 -17.32 2.93 24.32
CA GLY A 119 -17.72 4.29 24.62
C GLY A 119 -19.24 4.45 24.69
N GLY A 120 -19.99 3.80 23.80
CA GLY A 120 -21.45 3.79 23.82
C GLY A 120 -22.02 3.17 25.09
N ILE A 121 -21.44 2.05 25.54
CA ILE A 121 -21.81 1.40 26.81
C ILE A 121 -21.58 2.35 27.99
N LEU A 122 -20.40 2.97 28.07
CA LEU A 122 -20.10 3.94 29.13
C LEU A 122 -21.04 5.16 29.12
N GLY A 123 -21.38 5.66 27.92
CA GLY A 123 -22.34 6.75 27.74
C GLY A 123 -23.77 6.38 28.15
N GLY A 124 -24.18 5.11 27.96
CA GLY A 124 -25.47 4.62 28.47
C GLY A 124 -25.46 4.49 29.99
N LEU A 125 -24.38 3.98 30.58
CA LEU A 125 -24.26 3.81 32.03
C LEU A 125 -24.26 5.16 32.78
N SER A 126 -23.68 6.21 32.19
CA SER A 126 -23.61 7.54 32.82
C SER A 126 -24.96 8.24 33.04
N THR A 127 -26.03 7.75 32.40
CA THR A 127 -27.38 8.35 32.47
C THR A 127 -28.40 7.47 33.22
N SER A 128 -27.97 6.30 33.73
CA SER A 128 -28.84 5.28 34.32
C SER A 128 -29.41 5.59 35.72
N SER A 129 -29.35 6.85 36.20
CA SER A 129 -29.68 7.16 37.60
C SER A 129 -31.04 7.85 37.89
N LYS A 130 -31.90 8.23 36.94
CA LYS A 130 -33.26 8.77 37.20
C LYS A 130 -34.27 8.32 36.12
N LYS A 131 -35.58 8.50 36.35
CA LYS A 131 -36.72 7.90 35.59
C LYS A 131 -37.63 8.98 34.98
N GLU A 132 -37.60 9.22 33.66
CA GLU A 132 -38.60 9.99 32.89
C GLU A 132 -38.43 9.93 31.35
N LYS A 133 -39.51 10.08 30.56
CA LYS A 133 -39.50 10.02 29.08
C LYS A 133 -38.56 11.03 28.39
N LYS A 134 -38.29 12.18 29.02
CA LYS A 134 -37.32 13.20 28.54
C LYS A 134 -35.88 12.68 28.62
N GLU A 135 -35.63 11.69 29.47
CA GLU A 135 -34.32 11.06 29.64
C GLU A 135 -33.98 10.06 28.55
N ARG A 136 -34.95 9.47 27.82
CA ARG A 136 -34.61 8.56 26.71
C ARG A 136 -33.82 9.26 25.61
N LYS A 137 -34.18 10.50 25.26
CA LYS A 137 -33.41 11.31 24.30
C LYS A 137 -32.02 11.65 24.84
N ASN A 138 -31.90 11.91 26.14
CA ASN A 138 -30.61 12.18 26.78
C ASN A 138 -29.74 10.91 26.88
N TYR A 139 -30.33 9.76 27.16
CA TYR A 139 -29.69 8.44 27.17
C TYR A 139 -29.11 8.10 25.80
N PHE A 140 -29.91 8.21 24.74
CA PHE A 140 -29.40 7.99 23.37
C PHE A 140 -28.33 9.01 22.97
N LYS A 141 -28.48 10.27 23.39
CA LYS A 141 -27.47 11.31 23.12
C LYS A 141 -26.13 10.99 23.82
N GLU A 142 -26.17 10.54 25.07
CA GLU A 142 -24.95 10.16 25.80
C GLU A 142 -24.34 8.86 25.29
N ILE A 143 -25.15 7.89 24.83
CA ILE A 143 -24.64 6.72 24.07
C ILE A 143 -23.90 7.19 22.82
N ILE A 144 -24.54 8.02 21.98
CA ILE A 144 -23.93 8.49 20.73
C ILE A 144 -22.65 9.26 21.02
N LYS A 145 -22.68 10.17 22.01
CA LYS A 145 -21.52 10.94 22.43
C LYS A 145 -20.40 10.03 22.94
N GLY A 146 -20.73 9.06 23.79
CA GLY A 146 -19.80 8.06 24.29
C GLY A 146 -19.18 7.25 23.16
N SER A 147 -19.99 6.77 22.20
CA SER A 147 -19.51 6.07 21.01
C SER A 147 -18.56 6.92 20.17
N LEU A 148 -18.88 8.19 19.94
CA LEU A 148 -18.01 9.10 19.19
C LEU A 148 -16.67 9.34 19.91
N ILE A 149 -16.71 9.57 21.22
CA ILE A 149 -15.49 9.75 22.03
C ILE A 149 -14.64 8.49 22.01
N GLY A 150 -15.25 7.32 22.27
CA GLY A 150 -14.55 6.04 22.29
C GLY A 150 -13.96 5.68 20.93
N ALA A 151 -14.69 5.91 19.84
CA ALA A 151 -14.20 5.77 18.47
C ALA A 151 -12.99 6.67 18.20
N GLY A 152 -13.04 7.94 18.63
CA GLY A 152 -11.95 8.89 18.48
C GLY A 152 -10.68 8.47 19.22
N VAL A 153 -10.78 8.15 20.51
CA VAL A 153 -9.64 7.73 21.34
C VAL A 153 -9.00 6.46 20.79
N MET A 154 -9.80 5.43 20.49
CA MET A 154 -9.27 4.18 19.94
C MET A 154 -8.79 4.32 18.51
N GLY A 155 -9.35 5.25 17.73
CA GLY A 155 -8.83 5.63 16.41
C GLY A 155 -7.41 6.17 16.50
N THR A 156 -7.15 7.12 17.41
CA THR A 156 -5.80 7.65 17.64
C THR A 156 -4.81 6.56 18.09
N ALA A 157 -5.21 5.71 19.04
CA ALA A 157 -4.38 4.58 19.46
C ALA A 157 -4.11 3.60 18.29
N GLY A 158 -5.11 3.38 17.43
CA GLY A 158 -5.01 2.59 16.22
C GLY A 158 -4.01 3.18 15.22
N THR A 159 -4.00 4.50 15.02
CA THR A 159 -3.02 5.20 14.17
C THR A 159 -1.60 5.00 14.68
N VAL A 160 -1.36 5.17 15.98
CA VAL A 160 -0.04 4.95 16.58
C VAL A 160 0.42 3.50 16.38
N LYS A 161 -0.48 2.54 16.62
CA LYS A 161 -0.19 1.12 16.40
C LYS A 161 0.10 0.81 14.93
N LEU A 162 -0.70 1.36 14.01
CA LEU A 162 -0.52 1.19 12.58
C LEU A 162 0.85 1.71 12.14
N SER A 163 1.25 2.91 12.58
CA SER A 163 2.56 3.49 12.24
C SER A 163 3.72 2.60 12.72
N LYS A 164 3.66 2.10 13.98
CA LYS A 164 4.68 1.18 14.50
C LYS A 164 4.75 -0.13 13.70
N ASN A 165 3.59 -0.73 13.42
CA ASN A 165 3.52 -1.98 12.68
C ASN A 165 3.96 -1.82 11.22
N HIS A 166 3.62 -0.69 10.60
CA HIS A 166 4.03 -0.33 9.25
C HIS A 166 5.56 -0.25 9.14
N ASN A 167 6.20 0.55 10.00
CA ASN A 167 7.65 0.71 9.98
C ASN A 167 8.36 -0.62 10.23
N LYS A 168 7.89 -1.39 11.22
CA LYS A 168 8.42 -2.74 11.48
C LYS A 168 8.30 -3.65 10.25
N PHE A 169 7.17 -3.59 9.54
CA PHE A 169 6.97 -4.38 8.32
C PHE A 169 7.96 -3.99 7.22
N GLU A 170 8.19 -2.70 7.00
CA GLU A 170 9.15 -2.21 6.01
C GLU A 170 10.58 -2.60 6.38
N ASP A 171 10.98 -2.41 7.65
CA ASP A 171 12.30 -2.77 8.15
C ASP A 171 12.61 -4.26 7.91
N ILE A 172 11.66 -5.15 8.25
CA ILE A 172 11.83 -6.60 8.03
C ILE A 172 11.83 -6.94 6.54
N CYS A 173 11.00 -6.28 5.72
CA CYS A 173 11.02 -6.49 4.28
C CYS A 173 12.39 -6.12 3.69
N ASP A 174 12.96 -4.98 4.10
CA ASP A 174 14.26 -4.52 3.63
C ASP A 174 15.38 -5.45 4.09
N GLU A 175 15.40 -5.83 5.38
CA GLU A 175 16.38 -6.78 5.92
C GLU A 175 16.32 -8.11 5.16
N ARG A 176 15.14 -8.74 5.08
CA ARG A 176 14.96 -10.00 4.37
C ARG A 176 15.34 -9.86 2.90
N TRP A 177 14.94 -8.78 2.23
CA TRP A 177 15.28 -8.56 0.82
C TRP A 177 16.78 -8.42 0.58
N GLN A 178 17.51 -7.78 1.50
CA GLN A 178 18.97 -7.63 1.42
C GLN A 178 19.73 -8.94 1.66
N THR A 179 19.19 -9.84 2.50
CA THR A 179 19.80 -11.15 2.74
C THR A 179 19.62 -12.15 1.59
N LEU A 180 18.63 -11.92 0.71
CA LEU A 180 18.38 -12.79 -0.43
C LEU A 180 19.36 -12.52 -1.57
N THR A 181 19.95 -13.59 -2.10
CA THR A 181 20.79 -13.49 -3.30
C THR A 181 19.93 -13.50 -4.57
N PHE A 182 20.37 -12.78 -5.60
CA PHE A 182 19.71 -12.80 -6.90
C PHE A 182 19.78 -14.18 -7.58
N ASP A 183 20.73 -15.02 -7.21
CA ASP A 183 20.84 -16.39 -7.71
C ASP A 183 19.70 -17.27 -7.20
N THR A 184 19.16 -16.98 -6.01
CA THR A 184 17.97 -17.64 -5.49
C THR A 184 16.68 -17.08 -6.10
N ILE A 185 16.55 -15.75 -6.19
CA ILE A 185 15.27 -15.13 -6.57
C ILE A 185 15.06 -15.14 -8.10
N SER A 186 16.11 -14.88 -8.89
CA SER A 186 15.95 -14.67 -10.32
C SER A 186 15.44 -15.88 -11.11
N PRO A 187 15.80 -17.15 -10.79
CA PRO A 187 15.21 -18.31 -11.46
C PRO A 187 13.70 -18.41 -11.19
N ILE A 188 13.29 -18.23 -9.93
CA ILE A 188 11.88 -18.26 -9.51
C ILE A 188 11.08 -17.16 -10.22
N PHE A 189 11.65 -15.96 -10.30
CA PHE A 189 11.04 -14.86 -11.04
C PHE A 189 10.87 -15.19 -12.53
N LYS A 190 11.92 -15.72 -13.17
CA LYS A 190 11.90 -16.07 -14.61
C LYS A 190 10.91 -17.18 -14.92
N GLU A 191 10.70 -18.12 -14.01
CA GLU A 191 9.70 -19.19 -14.15
C GLU A 191 8.27 -18.64 -14.06
N LYS A 192 8.03 -17.70 -13.14
CA LYS A 192 6.69 -17.16 -12.87
C LYS A 192 6.31 -15.94 -13.70
N LYS A 193 7.28 -15.23 -14.30
CA LYS A 193 6.97 -14.03 -15.09
C LYS A 193 6.12 -14.40 -16.29
N ILE A 194 5.11 -13.58 -16.56
CA ILE A 194 4.17 -13.82 -17.63
C ILE A 194 4.71 -13.15 -18.89
N ASN A 195 5.21 -13.96 -19.83
CA ASN A 195 5.51 -13.50 -21.18
C ASN A 195 4.19 -13.27 -21.92
N LEU A 196 3.58 -12.10 -21.69
CA LEU A 196 2.34 -11.74 -22.36
C LEU A 196 2.65 -11.23 -23.76
N ASN A 197 1.91 -11.77 -24.73
CA ASN A 197 1.77 -11.16 -26.02
C ASN A 197 0.84 -9.97 -25.85
N LEU A 198 1.41 -8.82 -25.45
CA LEU A 198 0.65 -7.62 -25.13
C LEU A 198 -0.21 -7.24 -26.34
N SER A 199 -1.50 -7.00 -26.10
CA SER A 199 -2.39 -6.41 -27.09
C SER A 199 -1.80 -5.08 -27.57
N GLN A 200 -1.91 -4.76 -28.86
CA GLN A 200 -1.54 -3.43 -29.35
C GLN A 200 -2.49 -2.32 -28.83
N ASP A 201 -3.68 -2.70 -28.34
CA ASP A 201 -4.63 -1.75 -27.76
C ASP A 201 -4.27 -1.42 -26.30
N TRP A 202 -3.99 -0.14 -26.05
CA TRP A 202 -3.65 0.39 -24.73
C TRP A 202 -4.73 0.13 -23.68
N ASN A 203 -6.02 0.21 -24.05
CA ASN A 203 -7.10 0.04 -23.08
C ASN A 203 -7.19 -1.40 -22.59
N THR A 204 -6.94 -2.36 -23.48
CA THR A 204 -6.83 -3.79 -23.16
C THR A 204 -5.67 -4.03 -22.19
N GLN A 205 -4.47 -3.52 -22.50
CA GLN A 205 -3.32 -3.64 -21.59
C GLN A 205 -3.60 -3.01 -20.21
N LEU A 206 -4.24 -1.84 -20.18
CA LEU A 206 -4.58 -1.16 -18.93
C LEU A 206 -5.59 -1.97 -18.10
N SER A 207 -6.57 -2.62 -18.76
CA SER A 207 -7.53 -3.50 -18.08
C SER A 207 -6.82 -4.69 -17.43
N GLU A 208 -5.88 -5.32 -18.14
CA GLU A 208 -5.05 -6.40 -17.60
C GLU A 208 -4.18 -5.96 -16.43
N PHE A 209 -3.51 -4.81 -16.54
CA PHE A 209 -2.74 -4.23 -15.44
C PHE A 209 -3.62 -3.99 -14.21
N GLN A 210 -4.82 -3.43 -14.40
CA GLN A 210 -5.73 -3.18 -13.29
C GLN A 210 -6.23 -4.47 -12.63
N LYS A 211 -6.39 -5.55 -13.40
CA LYS A 211 -6.70 -6.89 -12.88
C LYS A 211 -5.54 -7.41 -12.03
N LEU A 212 -4.31 -7.34 -12.54
CA LEU A 212 -3.10 -7.73 -11.80
C LEU A 212 -2.95 -6.94 -10.49
N MET A 213 -3.17 -5.63 -10.53
CA MET A 213 -3.20 -4.79 -9.32
C MET A 213 -4.29 -5.24 -8.36
N LYS A 214 -5.50 -5.54 -8.83
CA LYS A 214 -6.59 -6.02 -7.97
C LYS A 214 -6.23 -7.35 -7.30
N ASP A 215 -5.67 -8.28 -8.05
CA ASP A 215 -5.26 -9.59 -7.54
C ASP A 215 -4.14 -9.46 -6.50
N LEU A 216 -3.16 -8.60 -6.77
CA LEU A 216 -2.10 -8.25 -5.81
C LEU A 216 -2.67 -7.65 -4.51
N ARG A 217 -3.64 -6.75 -4.61
CA ARG A 217 -4.29 -6.14 -3.43
C ARG A 217 -5.05 -7.17 -2.60
N ASN A 218 -5.79 -8.05 -3.28
CA ASN A 218 -6.56 -9.11 -2.63
C ASN A 218 -5.64 -10.07 -1.89
N TYR A 219 -4.51 -10.45 -2.51
CA TYR A 219 -3.50 -11.25 -1.85
C TYR A 219 -2.97 -10.56 -0.59
N ALA A 220 -2.52 -9.30 -0.72
CA ALA A 220 -1.96 -8.55 0.39
C ALA A 220 -2.97 -8.25 1.53
N ASN A 221 -4.26 -8.10 1.23
CA ASN A 221 -5.31 -7.92 2.26
C ASN A 221 -5.56 -9.19 3.08
N ASN A 222 -5.30 -10.36 2.50
CA ASN A 222 -5.59 -11.64 3.13
C ASN A 222 -4.43 -12.16 4.00
N LEU A 223 -3.25 -11.56 3.90
CA LEU A 223 -2.10 -11.88 4.75
C LEU A 223 -2.46 -11.69 6.24
N PRO A 224 -2.07 -12.63 7.12
CA PRO A 224 -2.15 -12.44 8.56
C PRO A 224 -1.46 -11.16 9.04
N SER A 225 -1.92 -10.59 10.16
CA SER A 225 -1.36 -9.35 10.70
C SER A 225 0.10 -9.46 11.14
N ASP A 226 0.53 -10.67 11.46
CA ASP A 226 1.87 -11.09 11.87
C ASP A 226 2.61 -11.85 10.76
N TRP A 227 2.10 -11.81 9.52
CA TRP A 227 2.65 -12.60 8.41
C TRP A 227 4.13 -12.32 8.20
N ILE A 228 4.58 -11.06 8.21
CA ILE A 228 5.99 -10.74 7.95
C ILE A 228 6.93 -11.27 9.05
N ASP A 229 6.43 -11.42 10.27
CA ASP A 229 7.18 -11.95 11.41
C ASP A 229 7.27 -13.48 11.37
N THR A 230 6.24 -14.14 10.83
CA THR A 230 6.05 -15.59 10.92
C THR A 230 6.28 -16.32 9.60
N CYS A 231 6.28 -15.63 8.47
CA CYS A 231 6.41 -16.26 7.17
C CYS A 231 7.80 -16.83 6.97
N ASP A 232 7.85 -17.97 6.28
CA ASP A 232 9.11 -18.57 5.89
C ASP A 232 9.74 -17.80 4.71
N GLN A 233 10.98 -18.17 4.36
CA GLN A 233 11.70 -17.53 3.26
C GLN A 233 11.00 -17.73 1.91
N LYS A 234 10.34 -18.87 1.69
CA LYS A 234 9.65 -19.18 0.44
C LYS A 234 8.41 -18.31 0.29
N GLU A 235 7.60 -18.18 1.32
CA GLU A 235 6.42 -17.31 1.36
C GLU A 235 6.80 -15.85 1.13
N PHE A 236 7.88 -15.38 1.76
CA PHE A 236 8.40 -14.02 1.54
C PHE A 236 8.84 -13.81 0.08
N ILE A 237 9.60 -14.75 -0.50
CA ILE A 237 10.00 -14.69 -1.91
C ILE A 237 8.75 -14.65 -2.80
N GLU A 238 7.75 -15.50 -2.55
CA GLU A 238 6.53 -15.53 -3.34
C GLU A 238 5.75 -14.21 -3.29
N TYR A 239 5.68 -13.55 -2.13
CA TYR A 239 5.13 -12.21 -2.00
C TYR A 239 5.89 -11.20 -2.86
N MET A 240 7.23 -11.18 -2.77
CA MET A 240 8.05 -10.27 -3.57
C MET A 240 7.93 -10.54 -5.07
N ILE A 241 7.86 -11.80 -5.49
CA ILE A 241 7.66 -12.15 -6.90
C ILE A 241 6.30 -11.69 -7.43
N LYS A 242 5.23 -11.78 -6.64
CA LYS A 242 3.91 -11.25 -7.06
C LYS A 242 3.98 -9.75 -7.36
N ILE A 243 4.70 -8.97 -6.56
CA ILE A 243 4.96 -7.55 -6.81
C ILE A 243 5.79 -7.38 -8.10
N ALA A 244 6.86 -8.17 -8.25
CA ALA A 244 7.74 -8.15 -9.41
C ALA A 244 7.00 -8.38 -10.73
N ILE A 245 6.02 -9.30 -10.75
CA ILE A 245 5.23 -9.62 -11.93
C ILE A 245 4.40 -8.42 -12.39
N VAL A 246 3.80 -7.68 -11.46
CA VAL A 246 3.02 -6.47 -11.80
C VAL A 246 3.94 -5.35 -12.31
N MET A 247 5.11 -5.19 -11.69
CA MET A 247 6.15 -4.27 -12.17
C MET A 247 6.68 -4.65 -13.56
N ASP A 248 6.91 -5.94 -13.82
CA ASP A 248 7.34 -6.43 -15.13
C ASP A 248 6.28 -6.13 -16.19
N PHE A 249 5.01 -6.36 -15.87
CA PHE A 249 3.91 -6.01 -16.78
C PHE A 249 3.89 -4.50 -17.08
N ALA A 250 4.06 -3.64 -16.06
CA ALA A 250 4.15 -2.20 -16.26
C ALA A 250 5.31 -1.81 -17.18
N ALA A 251 6.49 -2.40 -16.99
CA ALA A 251 7.64 -2.19 -17.87
C ALA A 251 7.35 -2.65 -19.30
N GLN A 252 6.65 -3.78 -19.47
CA GLN A 252 6.21 -4.27 -20.78
C GLN A 252 5.26 -3.28 -21.47
N MET A 253 4.27 -2.73 -20.78
CA MET A 253 3.34 -1.73 -21.35
C MET A 253 4.05 -0.48 -21.86
N ILE A 254 5.17 -0.09 -21.24
CA ILE A 254 5.89 1.14 -21.58
C ILE A 254 6.88 0.91 -22.73
N MET A 255 7.52 -0.26 -22.76
CA MET A 255 8.73 -0.48 -23.56
C MET A 255 8.56 -1.41 -24.78
N LYS A 256 7.47 -2.19 -24.88
CA LYS A 256 7.11 -2.93 -26.10
C LYS A 256 6.41 -1.99 -27.08
#